data_AF-B0R206-F1
#
_entry.id   AF-B0R206-F1
#
_cell.length_a   1.000
_cell.length_b   1.000
_cell.length_c   1.000
_cell.angle_alpha   90.00
_cell.angle_beta   90.00
_cell.angle_gamma   90.00
#
_symmetry.space_group_name_H-M   'P 1'
#
loop_
_entity.id
_entity.type
_entity.pdbx_description
1 polymer ?
#
loop_
_entity_poly.entity_id
_entity_poly.type
_entity_poly.pdbx_seq_one_letter_code
_entity_poly.pdbx_strand_id
1 'polypeptide(L)'
;RNGQTQSVRDWVMLSLSNFTQRTPVAMAIWSLTCFFISASTNKWLRALLSHVINRMGKLEPVDRKYFILAAKDFYNTQVIDEASRRAFTATFQAVSTTDAAYALLA
;
A
#
# COMPACT_ATOMS: atom_id res chain seq x y z
N ARG A 1 7.02 2.86 23.57
CA ARG A 1 6.31 3.42 22.39
C ARG A 1 6.89 2.95 21.04
N ASN A 2 8.10 2.38 20.98
CA ASN A 2 8.75 1.94 19.73
C ASN A 2 8.40 0.51 19.28
N GLY A 3 7.83 -0.33 20.15
CA GLY A 3 7.50 -1.73 19.81
C GLY A 3 6.25 -1.88 18.93
N GLN A 4 5.26 -1.00 19.04
CA GLN A 4 4.00 -1.12 18.28
C GLN A 4 4.17 -0.81 16.78
N THR A 5 5.06 0.12 16.42
CA THR A 5 5.34 0.48 15.02
C THR A 5 6.03 -0.66 14.26
N GLN A 6 6.94 -1.39 14.93
CA GLN A 6 7.62 -2.54 14.33
C GLN A 6 6.62 -3.68 14.06
N SER A 7 5.73 -3.97 15.03
CA SER A 7 4.69 -4.99 14.82
C SER A 7 3.77 -4.63 13.66
N VAL A 8 3.30 -3.39 13.55
CA VAL A 8 2.44 -2.97 12.43
C VAL A 8 3.11 -3.22 11.09
N ARG A 9 4.41 -2.95 10.97
CA ARG A 9 5.18 -3.16 9.74
C ARG A 9 5.31 -4.64 9.35
N ASP A 10 5.55 -5.52 10.31
CA ASP A 10 5.64 -6.96 10.04
C ASP A 10 4.29 -7.52 9.59
N TRP A 11 3.20 -7.06 10.20
CA TRP A 11 1.83 -7.35 9.76
C TRP A 11 1.54 -6.78 8.37
N VAL A 12 2.01 -5.57 8.02
CA VAL A 12 1.87 -4.99 6.68
C VAL A 12 2.49 -5.90 5.62
N MET A 13 3.73 -6.36 5.86
CA MET A 13 4.47 -7.19 4.90
C MET A 13 3.79 -8.55 4.68
N LEU A 14 3.28 -9.17 5.74
CA LEU A 14 2.51 -10.41 5.63
C LEU A 14 1.14 -10.21 4.94
N SER A 15 0.51 -9.05 5.16
CA SER A 15 -0.79 -8.72 4.56
C SER A 15 -0.67 -8.43 3.07
N LEU A 16 0.44 -7.86 2.62
CA LEU A 16 0.67 -7.47 1.23
C LEU A 16 0.50 -8.63 0.26
N SER A 17 1.16 -9.77 0.51
CA SER A 17 1.02 -10.98 -0.32
C SER A 17 -0.42 -11.53 -0.35
N ASN A 18 -1.16 -11.40 0.77
CA ASN A 18 -2.55 -11.85 0.84
C ASN A 18 -3.51 -10.90 0.11
N PHE A 19 -3.25 -9.60 0.10
CA PHE A 19 -4.08 -8.62 -0.59
C PHE A 19 -3.84 -8.60 -2.09
N THR A 20 -2.59 -8.73 -2.55
CA THR A 20 -2.27 -8.66 -3.98
C THR A 20 -2.83 -9.83 -4.79
N GLN A 21 -3.13 -10.96 -4.14
CA GLN A 21 -3.77 -12.12 -4.76
C GLN A 21 -5.31 -12.08 -4.75
N ARG A 22 -5.93 -11.10 -4.06
CA ARG A 22 -7.40 -10.99 -3.98
C ARG A 22 -7.99 -10.41 -5.26
N THR A 23 -9.01 -11.10 -5.78
CA THR A 23 -9.91 -10.57 -6.80
C THR A 23 -11.19 -10.03 -6.14
N PRO A 24 -11.78 -8.93 -6.64
CA PRO A 24 -11.32 -8.11 -7.76
C PRO A 24 -10.14 -7.19 -7.39
N VAL A 25 -9.23 -6.96 -8.34
CA VAL A 25 -8.01 -6.13 -8.16
C VAL A 25 -8.33 -4.72 -7.65
N ALA A 26 -9.47 -4.17 -8.04
CA ALA A 26 -9.98 -2.89 -7.53
C ALA A 26 -10.16 -2.89 -6.00
N MET A 27 -10.66 -3.98 -5.41
CA MET A 27 -10.80 -4.14 -3.96
C MET A 27 -9.45 -4.29 -3.26
N ALA A 28 -8.52 -5.02 -3.88
CA ALA A 28 -7.17 -5.18 -3.35
C ALA A 28 -6.45 -3.82 -3.26
N ILE A 29 -6.43 -3.07 -4.36
CA ILE A 29 -5.80 -1.74 -4.44
C ILE A 29 -6.48 -0.77 -3.47
N TRP A 30 -7.82 -0.74 -3.42
CA TRP A 30 -8.54 0.11 -2.49
C TRP A 30 -8.20 -0.22 -1.02
N SER A 31 -8.21 -1.50 -0.65
CA SER A 31 -7.91 -1.95 0.72
C SER A 31 -6.48 -1.59 1.12
N LEU A 32 -5.51 -1.84 0.25
CA LEU A 32 -4.10 -1.49 0.47
C LEU A 32 -3.90 0.03 0.55
N THR A 33 -4.61 0.81 -0.27
CA THR A 33 -4.57 2.28 -0.21
C THR A 33 -5.05 2.77 1.16
N CYS A 34 -6.23 2.33 1.62
CA CYS A 34 -6.76 2.66 2.93
C CYS A 34 -5.78 2.27 4.06
N PHE A 35 -5.15 1.10 3.93
CA PHE A 35 -4.20 0.60 4.89
C PHE A 35 -2.91 1.44 4.96
N PHE A 36 -2.29 1.75 3.82
CA PHE A 36 -1.12 2.61 3.75
C PHE A 36 -1.38 4.02 4.27
N ILE A 37 -2.53 4.61 3.91
CA ILE A 37 -2.93 5.92 4.43
C ILE A 37 -3.09 5.88 5.96
N SER A 38 -3.67 4.80 6.50
CA SER A 38 -3.87 4.64 7.95
C SER A 38 -2.56 4.44 8.70
N ALA A 39 -1.56 3.82 8.07
CA ALA A 39 -0.22 3.62 8.62
C ALA A 39 0.71 4.84 8.44
N SER A 40 0.34 5.81 7.61
CA SER A 40 1.17 6.98 7.33
C SER A 40 1.23 7.96 8.51
N THR A 41 2.37 8.61 8.68
CA THR A 41 2.55 9.74 9.61
C THR A 41 2.26 11.09 8.96
N ASN A 42 2.07 11.12 7.64
CA ASN A 42 1.82 12.33 6.85
C ASN A 42 0.36 12.79 7.00
N LYS A 43 0.17 13.96 7.63
CA LYS A 43 -1.17 14.52 7.91
C LYS A 43 -2.01 14.75 6.65
N TRP A 44 -1.38 15.15 5.55
CA TRP A 44 -2.06 15.40 4.28
C TRP A 44 -2.57 14.12 3.64
N LEU A 45 -1.75 13.06 3.71
CA LEU A 45 -2.13 11.76 3.21
C LEU A 45 -3.27 11.16 4.04
N ARG A 46 -3.22 11.31 5.37
CA ARG A 46 -4.31 10.89 6.27
C ARG A 46 -5.62 11.62 6.02
N ALA A 47 -5.58 12.90 5.65
CA ALA A 47 -6.78 13.67 5.30
C ALA A 47 -7.48 13.12 4.03
N LEU A 48 -6.75 12.41 3.16
CA LEU A 48 -7.30 11.79 1.96
C LEU A 48 -8.14 10.53 2.26
N LEU A 49 -8.05 9.97 3.47
CA LEU A 49 -8.68 8.68 3.81
C LEU A 49 -10.20 8.68 3.58
N SER A 50 -10.90 9.75 4.01
CA SER A 50 -12.35 9.86 3.85
C SER A 50 -12.76 9.86 2.37
N HIS A 51 -11.96 10.50 1.52
CA HIS A 51 -12.17 10.51 0.08
C HIS A 51 -11.98 9.10 -0.51
N VAL A 52 -10.91 8.41 -0.14
CA VAL A 52 -10.61 7.05 -0.66
C VAL A 52 -11.67 6.04 -0.21
N ILE A 53 -12.16 6.12 1.03
CA ILE A 53 -13.24 5.23 1.53
C ILE A 53 -14.49 5.32 0.64
N ASN A 54 -14.88 6.52 0.21
CA ASN A 54 -16.03 6.74 -0.66
C ASN A 54 -15.83 6.25 -2.11
N ARG A 55 -14.62 5.81 -2.47
CA ARG A 55 -14.27 5.29 -3.80
C ARG A 55 -14.10 3.77 -3.82
N MET A 56 -14.69 3.09 -2.84
CA MET A 56 -14.74 1.62 -2.77
C MET A 56 -15.15 1.01 -4.13
N GLY A 57 -14.27 0.15 -4.68
CA GLY A 57 -14.54 -0.62 -5.90
C GLY A 57 -14.18 0.09 -7.19
N LYS A 58 -13.81 1.37 -7.13
CA LYS A 58 -13.33 2.13 -8.28
C LYS A 58 -11.83 1.87 -8.48
N LEU A 59 -11.44 1.76 -9.75
CA LEU A 59 -10.04 1.59 -10.17
C LEU A 59 -9.73 2.50 -11.35
N GLU A 60 -10.11 3.77 -11.22
CA GLU A 60 -9.80 4.80 -12.21
C GLU A 60 -8.32 5.23 -12.09
N PRO A 61 -7.76 5.93 -13.08
CA PRO A 61 -6.38 6.41 -13.03
C PRO A 61 -6.05 7.22 -11.77
N VAL A 62 -7.03 7.92 -11.21
CA VAL A 62 -6.87 8.68 -9.96
C VAL A 62 -6.68 7.77 -8.74
N ASP A 63 -7.39 6.63 -8.68
CA ASP A 63 -7.30 5.66 -7.58
C ASP A 63 -5.92 5.00 -7.55
N ARG A 64 -5.39 4.67 -8.74
CA ARG A 64 -4.04 4.16 -8.92
C ARG A 64 -2.98 5.17 -8.44
N LYS A 65 -3.19 6.46 -8.71
CA LYS A 65 -2.29 7.52 -8.23
C LYS A 65 -2.31 7.62 -6.71
N TYR A 66 -3.49 7.56 -6.08
CA TYR A 66 -3.58 7.56 -4.61
C TYR A 66 -2.88 6.35 -4.00
N PHE A 67 -3.06 5.17 -4.59
CA PHE A 67 -2.37 3.97 -4.17
C PHE A 67 -0.85 4.10 -4.25
N ILE A 68 -0.32 4.50 -5.41
CA ILE A 68 1.13 4.67 -5.60
C ILE A 68 1.70 5.71 -4.63
N LEU A 69 0.99 6.82 -4.43
CA LEU A 69 1.40 7.87 -3.50
C LEU A 69 1.48 7.33 -2.07
N ALA A 70 0.45 6.64 -1.61
CA ALA A 70 0.41 6.08 -0.26
C ALA A 70 1.45 4.98 -0.06
N ALA A 71 1.64 4.10 -1.04
CA ALA A 71 2.64 3.05 -1.02
C ALA A 71 4.08 3.61 -0.97
N LYS A 72 4.37 4.66 -1.76
CA LYS A 72 5.68 5.33 -1.74
C LYS A 72 5.95 6.06 -0.43
N ASP A 73 4.94 6.73 0.12
CA ASP A 73 5.04 7.38 1.43
C ASP A 73 5.37 6.34 2.52
N PHE A 74 4.67 5.20 2.52
CA PHE A 74 4.96 4.09 3.44
C PHE A 74 6.38 3.53 3.24
N TYR A 75 6.79 3.28 1.99
CA TYR A 75 8.13 2.79 1.68
C TYR A 75 9.23 3.74 2.18
N ASN A 76 9.07 5.04 1.99
CA ASN A 76 10.07 6.02 2.39
C ASN A 76 10.10 6.28 3.91
N THR A 77 8.95 6.24 4.58
CA THR A 77 8.83 6.67 5.99
C THR A 77 8.87 5.51 6.98
N GLN A 78 8.34 4.34 6.61
CA GLN A 78 8.19 3.19 7.51
C GLN A 78 9.15 2.05 7.16
N VAL A 79 9.61 1.93 5.90
CA VAL A 79 10.49 0.85 5.47
C VAL A 79 11.96 1.29 5.54
N ILE A 80 12.55 1.15 6.72
CA ILE A 80 13.88 1.67 7.05
C ILE A 80 14.99 0.71 6.61
N ASP A 81 14.88 -0.58 6.94
CA ASP A 81 15.90 -1.57 6.59
C ASP A 81 15.80 -2.07 5.15
N GLU A 82 16.97 -2.35 4.58
CA GLU A 82 17.12 -2.76 3.18
C GLU A 82 16.49 -4.11 2.89
N ALA A 83 16.52 -5.04 3.84
CA ALA A 83 15.90 -6.36 3.71
C ALA A 83 14.38 -6.24 3.47
N SER A 84 13.70 -5.41 4.26
CA SER A 84 12.27 -5.15 4.09
C SER A 84 11.96 -4.34 2.85
N ARG A 85 12.86 -3.45 2.42
CA ARG A 85 12.69 -2.74 1.14
C ARG A 85 12.67 -3.73 -0.02
N ARG A 86 13.64 -4.66 -0.05
CA ARG A 86 13.66 -5.73 -1.05
C ARG A 86 12.42 -6.61 -0.98
N ALA A 87 11.98 -6.99 0.22
CA ALA A 87 10.76 -7.79 0.40
C ALA A 87 9.50 -7.07 -0.10
N PHE A 88 9.38 -5.77 0.20
CA PHE A 88 8.28 -4.94 -0.28
C PHE A 88 8.25 -4.89 -1.82
N THR A 89 9.38 -4.55 -2.45
CA THR A 89 9.51 -4.49 -3.90
C THR A 89 9.26 -5.84 -4.56
N ALA A 90 9.82 -6.93 -4.02
CA ALA A 90 9.61 -8.28 -4.51
C ALA A 90 8.13 -8.70 -4.47
N THR A 91 7.39 -8.27 -3.45
CA THR A 91 5.96 -8.55 -3.31
C THR A 91 5.15 -7.92 -4.45
N PHE A 92 5.47 -6.67 -4.83
CA PHE A 92 4.82 -6.02 -5.98
C PHE A 92 5.31 -6.54 -7.32
N GLN A 93 6.58 -6.92 -7.42
CA GLN A 93 7.15 -7.52 -8.63
C GLN A 93 6.42 -8.82 -9.01
N ALA A 94 6.10 -9.66 -8.02
CA ALA A 94 5.36 -10.90 -8.22
C ALA A 94 3.95 -10.71 -8.82
N VAL A 95 3.35 -9.53 -8.66
CA VAL A 95 2.01 -9.20 -9.17
C VAL A 95 2.00 -8.06 -10.18
N SER A 96 3.17 -7.69 -10.71
CA SER A 96 3.35 -6.57 -11.63
C SER A 96 2.55 -6.69 -12.93
N THR A 97 2.26 -7.92 -13.37
CA THR A 97 1.44 -8.21 -14.57
C THR A 97 -0.06 -8.03 -14.35
N THR A 98 -0.51 -7.96 -13.09
CA THR A 98 -1.93 -7.86 -12.75
C THR A 98 -2.45 -6.43 -12.89
N ASP A 99 -1.59 -5.44 -12.65
CA ASP A 99 -1.97 -4.03 -12.72
C ASP A 99 -0.77 -3.09 -12.90
N ALA A 100 -0.92 -2.08 -13.76
CA ALA A 100 0.13 -1.07 -14.01
C ALA A 100 0.57 -0.33 -12.74
N ALA A 101 -0.30 -0.20 -11.73
CA ALA A 101 0.06 0.43 -10.47
C ALA A 101 1.02 -0.43 -9.63
N TYR A 102 0.93 -1.76 -9.72
CA TYR A 102 1.89 -2.67 -9.09
C TYR A 102 3.23 -2.66 -9.82
N ALA A 103 3.23 -2.60 -11.15
CA ALA A 103 4.46 -2.50 -11.94
C ALA A 103 5.30 -1.25 -11.60
N LEU A 104 4.67 -0.16 -11.18
CA LEU A 104 5.36 1.08 -10.77
C LEU A 104 5.93 1.05 -9.33
N LEU A 105 5.64 -0.01 -8.57
CA LEU A 105 6.12 -0.24 -7.20
C LEU A 105 7.09 -1.43 -7.09
N ALA A 106 7.22 -2.20 -8.18
CA ALA A 106 8.27 -3.19 -8.40
C ALA A 106 9.58 -2.50 -8.81
#